data_AF-A0A4U6C6L6-F1
#
_entry.id   AF-A0A4U6C6L6-F1
#
_cell.length_a   1.000
_cell.length_b   1.000
_cell.length_c   1.000
_cell.angle_alpha   90.00
_cell.angle_beta   90.00
_cell.angle_gamma   90.00
#
_symmetry.space_group_name_H-M   'P 1'
#
loop_
_entity.id
_entity.type
_entity.pdbx_description
1 polymer ?
#
loop_
_entity_poly.entity_id
_entity_poly.type
_entity_poly.pdbx_seq_one_letter_code
_entity_poly.pdbx_strand_id
1 'polypeptide(L)'
;MWKPDPATIITTEQKAAQAQTALIERFRMAVQAHVDATAQSQRYDSGNSLASYVASTNATWAAEAQAFVAWRDAVWVYAYAELDKVLAGEREQPTVEGFIGELDPMMWPD
;
A
#
# COMPACT_ATOMS: atom_id res chain seq x y z
N MET A 1 14.93 9.08 -45.99
CA MET A 1 15.17 7.84 -45.22
C MET A 1 15.08 8.22 -43.75
N TRP A 2 13.96 7.92 -43.09
CA TRP A 2 13.80 8.18 -41.65
C TRP A 2 14.63 7.16 -40.88
N LYS A 3 15.52 7.64 -39.99
CA LYS A 3 16.20 6.81 -39.00
C LYS A 3 15.61 7.19 -37.65
N PRO A 4 14.89 6.29 -36.96
CA PRO A 4 14.45 6.58 -35.61
C PRO A 4 15.68 6.88 -34.75
N ASP A 5 15.57 7.88 -33.87
CA ASP A 5 16.59 8.18 -32.89
C ASP A 5 16.73 6.96 -31.97
N PRO A 6 17.93 6.38 -31.79
CA PRO A 6 18.14 5.28 -30.86
C PRO A 6 17.69 5.61 -29.42
N ALA A 7 17.61 6.90 -29.04
CA ALA A 7 17.03 7.33 -27.77
C ALA A 7 15.51 7.09 -27.65
N THR A 8 14.80 6.85 -28.76
CA THR A 8 13.35 6.58 -28.79
C THR A 8 13.03 5.08 -28.90
N ILE A 9 14.04 4.21 -29.04
CA ILE A 9 13.84 2.76 -29.15
C ILE A 9 13.82 2.14 -27.76
N ILE A 10 12.61 1.90 -27.23
CA ILE A 10 12.44 1.18 -25.96
C ILE A 10 12.63 -0.32 -26.21
N THR A 11 13.62 -0.92 -25.53
CA THR A 11 13.90 -2.36 -25.57
C THR A 11 12.81 -3.17 -24.85
N THR A 12 12.71 -4.47 -25.15
CA THR A 12 11.79 -5.39 -24.45
C THR A 12 12.04 -5.41 -22.94
N GLU A 13 13.30 -5.38 -22.53
CA GLU A 13 13.71 -5.34 -21.12
C GLU A 13 13.21 -4.07 -20.41
N GLN A 14 13.38 -2.89 -21.04
CA GLN A 14 12.86 -1.63 -20.49
C GLN A 14 11.33 -1.63 -20.36
N LYS A 15 10.60 -2.19 -21.34
CA LYS A 15 9.14 -2.33 -21.24
C LYS A 15 8.72 -3.24 -20.09
N ALA A 16 9.42 -4.36 -19.90
CA ALA A 16 9.15 -5.29 -18.80
C ALA A 16 9.41 -4.61 -17.44
N ALA A 17 10.51 -3.89 -17.29
CA ALA A 17 10.83 -3.15 -16.07
C ALA A 17 9.77 -2.06 -15.77
N GLN A 18 9.33 -1.31 -16.78
CA GLN A 18 8.27 -0.31 -16.63
C GLN A 18 6.93 -0.94 -16.22
N ALA A 19 6.57 -2.07 -16.82
CA ALA A 19 5.36 -2.81 -16.46
C ALA A 19 5.43 -3.30 -15.01
N GLN A 20 6.58 -3.81 -14.57
CA GLN A 20 6.80 -4.22 -13.18
C GLN A 20 6.65 -3.05 -12.20
N THR A 21 7.28 -1.90 -12.48
CA THR A 21 7.14 -0.70 -11.63
C THR A 21 5.69 -0.21 -11.56
N ALA A 22 5.00 -0.13 -12.69
CA ALA A 22 3.59 0.29 -12.73
C ALA A 22 2.68 -0.67 -11.94
N LEU A 23 3.04 -1.94 -11.93
CA LEU A 23 2.33 -2.97 -11.20
C LEU A 23 2.57 -2.85 -9.70
N ILE A 24 3.82 -2.68 -9.25
CA ILE A 24 4.14 -2.41 -7.83
C ILE A 24 3.40 -1.16 -7.33
N GLU A 25 3.39 -0.08 -8.11
CA GLU A 25 2.64 1.13 -7.76
C GLU A 25 1.13 0.89 -7.67
N ARG A 26 0.56 0.02 -8.51
CA ARG A 26 -0.86 -0.34 -8.41
C ARG A 26 -1.18 -1.00 -7.07
N PHE A 27 -0.34 -1.93 -6.61
CA PHE A 27 -0.50 -2.56 -5.29
C PHE A 27 -0.34 -1.54 -4.16
N ARG A 28 0.72 -0.73 -4.21
CA ARG A 28 0.96 0.34 -3.23
C ARG A 28 -0.26 1.27 -3.11
N MET A 29 -0.81 1.73 -4.23
CA MET A 29 -1.99 2.60 -4.23
C MET A 29 -3.22 1.89 -3.64
N ALA A 30 -3.43 0.61 -3.94
CA ALA A 30 -4.54 -0.15 -3.38
C ALA A 30 -4.43 -0.33 -1.86
N VAL A 31 -3.23 -0.64 -1.36
CA VAL A 31 -2.96 -0.73 0.09
C VAL A 31 -3.20 0.61 0.78
N GLN A 32 -2.68 1.69 0.20
CA GLN A 32 -2.92 3.04 0.74
C GLN A 32 -4.41 3.41 0.75
N ALA A 33 -5.13 3.11 -0.33
CA ALA A 33 -6.57 3.35 -0.41
C ALA A 33 -7.36 2.54 0.63
N HIS A 34 -6.95 1.29 0.90
CA HIS A 34 -7.54 0.48 1.96
C HIS A 34 -7.31 1.09 3.35
N VAL A 35 -6.06 1.51 3.64
CA VAL A 35 -5.70 2.20 4.88
C VAL A 35 -6.52 3.48 5.08
N ASP A 36 -6.64 4.31 4.03
CA ASP A 36 -7.41 5.55 4.09
C ASP A 36 -8.92 5.30 4.25
N ALA A 37 -9.47 4.31 3.56
CA ALA A 37 -10.88 3.92 3.69
C ALA A 37 -11.22 3.46 5.12
N THR A 38 -10.32 2.70 5.76
CA THR A 38 -10.45 2.30 7.17
C THR A 38 -10.47 3.51 8.11
N ALA A 39 -9.62 4.51 7.89
CA ALA A 39 -9.67 5.74 8.70
C ALA A 39 -10.98 6.52 8.47
N GLN A 40 -11.44 6.59 7.22
CA GLN A 40 -12.69 7.26 6.85
C GLN A 40 -13.94 6.61 7.43
N SER A 41 -13.91 5.30 7.73
CA SER A 41 -15.01 4.64 8.44
C SER A 41 -15.24 5.24 9.84
N GLN A 42 -14.18 5.76 10.47
CA GLN A 42 -14.23 6.50 11.74
C GLN A 42 -14.30 8.03 11.55
N ARG A 43 -14.68 8.52 10.37
CA ARG A 43 -14.85 9.96 10.05
C ARG A 43 -13.57 10.79 10.03
N TYR A 44 -12.40 10.16 9.95
CA TYR A 44 -11.14 10.87 9.67
C TYR A 44 -10.97 11.13 8.17
N ASP A 45 -10.30 12.22 7.78
CA ASP A 45 -10.12 12.56 6.36
C ASP A 45 -9.27 11.54 5.59
N SER A 46 -8.25 10.99 6.26
CA SER A 46 -7.28 10.02 5.73
C SER A 46 -6.58 9.28 6.87
N GLY A 47 -5.86 8.21 6.55
CA GLY A 47 -4.99 7.52 7.50
C GLY A 47 -3.88 8.42 8.06
N ASN A 48 -3.42 9.41 7.29
CA ASN A 48 -2.47 10.41 7.78
C ASN A 48 -3.09 11.36 8.80
N SER A 49 -4.34 11.78 8.57
CA SER A 49 -5.10 12.60 9.52
C SER A 49 -5.30 11.85 10.84
N LEU A 50 -5.79 10.61 10.79
CA LEU A 50 -5.95 9.77 11.98
C LEU A 50 -4.62 9.56 12.72
N ALA A 51 -3.55 9.16 12.03
CA ALA A 51 -2.24 8.94 12.64
C ALA A 51 -1.66 10.19 13.32
N SER A 52 -2.06 11.41 12.91
CA SER A 52 -1.61 12.64 13.55
C SER A 52 -2.13 12.80 14.99
N TYR A 53 -3.21 12.12 15.36
CA TYR A 53 -3.82 12.19 16.69
C TYR A 53 -3.17 11.29 17.74
N VAL A 54 -2.11 10.53 17.42
CA VAL A 54 -1.43 9.63 18.37
C VAL A 54 -1.04 10.31 19.69
N ALA A 55 -0.70 11.60 19.64
CA ALA A 55 -0.33 12.42 20.81
C ALA A 55 -1.41 13.45 21.21
N SER A 56 -2.67 13.25 20.78
CA SER A 56 -3.79 14.11 21.13
C SER A 56 -4.01 14.18 22.64
N THR A 57 -4.45 15.34 23.13
CA THR A 57 -4.90 15.50 24.52
C THR A 57 -6.31 14.92 24.74
N ASN A 58 -7.04 14.60 23.66
CA ASN A 58 -8.27 13.83 23.72
C ASN A 58 -7.92 12.34 23.75
N ALA A 59 -8.23 11.68 24.86
CA ALA A 59 -7.88 10.28 25.11
C ALA A 59 -8.47 9.30 24.09
N THR A 60 -9.70 9.52 23.62
CA THR A 60 -10.33 8.67 22.61
C THR A 60 -9.59 8.75 21.28
N TRP A 61 -9.30 9.96 20.81
CA TRP A 61 -8.58 10.14 19.54
C TRP A 61 -7.15 9.59 19.61
N ALA A 62 -6.49 9.75 20.75
CA ALA A 62 -5.17 9.16 20.97
C ALA A 62 -5.21 7.63 20.92
N ALA A 63 -6.19 7.00 21.58
CA ALA A 63 -6.35 5.55 21.59
C ALA A 63 -6.66 5.00 20.18
N GLU A 64 -7.59 5.60 19.45
CA GLU A 64 -7.92 5.22 18.08
C GLU A 64 -6.71 5.36 17.15
N ALA A 65 -5.98 6.48 17.25
CA ALA A 65 -4.81 6.73 16.43
C ALA A 65 -3.66 5.76 16.73
N GLN A 66 -3.44 5.41 18.00
CA GLN A 66 -2.43 4.42 18.40
C GLN A 66 -2.76 3.02 17.86
N ALA A 67 -4.01 2.59 18.01
CA ALA A 67 -4.46 1.31 17.47
C ALA A 67 -4.33 1.29 15.93
N PHE A 68 -4.74 2.36 15.26
CA PHE A 68 -4.67 2.48 13.82
C PHE A 68 -3.24 2.47 13.29
N VAL A 69 -2.32 3.19 13.94
CA VAL A 69 -0.91 3.19 13.53
C VAL A 69 -0.30 1.80 13.68
N ALA A 70 -0.56 1.10 14.78
CA ALA A 70 -0.07 -0.27 14.97
C ALA A 70 -0.59 -1.23 13.87
N TRP A 71 -1.89 -1.15 13.55
CA TRP A 71 -2.48 -1.93 12.46
C TRP A 71 -1.90 -1.56 11.08
N ARG A 72 -1.79 -0.26 10.78
CA ARG A 72 -1.21 0.23 9.52
C ARG A 72 0.24 -0.23 9.34
N ASP A 73 1.01 -0.23 10.42
CA ASP A 73 2.38 -0.73 10.40
C ASP A 73 2.43 -2.22 10.05
N ALA A 74 1.54 -3.04 10.64
CA ALA A 74 1.42 -4.46 10.30
C ALA A 74 1.03 -4.68 8.83
N VAL A 75 0.09 -3.89 8.30
CA VAL A 75 -0.32 -3.92 6.88
C VAL A 75 0.88 -3.66 5.96
N TRP A 76 1.68 -2.63 6.23
CA TRP A 76 2.84 -2.32 5.38
C TRP A 76 3.97 -3.33 5.52
N VAL A 77 4.23 -3.83 6.72
CA VAL A 77 5.19 -4.92 6.95
C VAL A 77 4.81 -6.15 6.14
N TYR A 78 3.54 -6.56 6.18
CA TYR A 78 3.03 -7.67 5.38
C TYR A 78 3.19 -7.40 3.87
N ALA A 79 2.79 -6.22 3.40
CA ALA A 79 2.86 -5.87 1.99
C ALA A 79 4.28 -5.89 1.42
N TYR A 80 5.27 -5.41 2.16
CA TYR A 80 6.67 -5.49 1.71
C TYR A 80 7.22 -6.92 1.77
N ALA A 81 6.87 -7.70 2.79
CA ALA A 81 7.28 -9.10 2.88
C ALA A 81 6.72 -9.94 1.71
N GLU A 82 5.46 -9.72 1.32
CA GLU A 82 4.87 -10.42 0.18
C GLU A 82 5.43 -9.93 -1.17
N LEU A 83 5.76 -8.64 -1.29
CA LEU A 83 6.48 -8.11 -2.45
C LEU A 83 7.84 -8.81 -2.61
N ASP A 84 8.61 -8.95 -1.53
CA ASP A 84 9.92 -9.60 -1.55
C ASP A 84 9.80 -11.06 -2.02
N LYS A 85 8.80 -11.81 -1.54
CA LYS A 85 8.53 -13.18 -1.98
C LYS A 85 8.19 -13.27 -3.48
N VAL A 86 7.39 -12.34 -3.98
CA VAL A 86 7.04 -12.28 -5.42
C VAL A 86 8.30 -11.98 -6.25
N LEU A 87 9.14 -11.05 -5.82
CA LEU A 87 10.39 -10.71 -6.51
C LEU A 87 11.42 -11.85 -6.45
N ALA A 88 11.43 -12.64 -5.38
CA ALA A 88 12.26 -13.83 -5.23
C ALA A 88 11.71 -15.06 -5.98
N GLY A 89 10.49 -14.99 -6.53
CA GLY A 89 9.80 -16.13 -7.17
C GLY A 89 9.31 -17.19 -6.18
N GLU A 90 9.28 -16.88 -4.89
CA GLU A 90 8.76 -17.75 -3.82
C GLU A 90 7.24 -17.74 -3.73
N ARG A 91 6.61 -16.73 -4.35
CA ARG A 91 5.16 -16.54 -4.39
C ARG A 91 4.72 -16.09 -5.78
N GLU A 92 3.65 -16.70 -6.30
CA GLU A 92 2.98 -16.18 -7.49
C GLU A 92 2.33 -14.84 -7.19
N GLN A 93 2.38 -13.93 -8.16
CA GLN A 93 1.77 -12.62 -8.00
C GLN A 93 0.25 -12.75 -7.78
N PRO A 94 -0.30 -12.22 -6.68
CA PRO A 94 -1.75 -12.24 -6.44
C PRO A 94 -2.47 -11.22 -7.34
N THR A 95 -3.80 -11.26 -7.36
CA THR A 95 -4.59 -10.10 -7.81
C THR A 95 -4.60 -9.01 -6.74
N VAL A 96 -4.93 -7.78 -7.12
CA VAL A 96 -5.05 -6.68 -6.14
C VAL A 96 -6.15 -6.97 -5.13
N GLU A 97 -7.34 -7.42 -5.57
CA GLU A 97 -8.41 -7.75 -4.62
C GLU A 97 -8.04 -8.91 -3.70
N GLY A 98 -7.37 -9.94 -4.24
CA GLY A 98 -6.91 -11.09 -3.46
C GLY A 98 -5.93 -10.66 -2.37
N PHE A 99 -4.95 -9.83 -2.73
CA PHE A 99 -3.97 -9.32 -1.79
C PHE A 99 -4.60 -8.46 -0.68
N ILE A 100 -5.52 -7.55 -1.02
CA ILE A 100 -6.22 -6.73 -0.02
C ILE A 100 -7.07 -7.60 0.92
N GLY A 101 -7.65 -8.70 0.41
CA GLY A 101 -8.40 -9.65 1.22
C GLY A 101 -7.56 -10.46 2.22
N GLU A 102 -6.24 -10.47 2.08
CA GLU A 102 -5.31 -11.12 3.03
C GLU A 102 -4.96 -10.23 4.23
N LEU A 103 -5.20 -8.92 4.14
CA LEU A 103 -4.83 -7.98 5.19
C LEU A 103 -5.69 -8.18 6.43
N ASP A 104 -5.05 -8.22 7.60
CA ASP A 104 -5.76 -8.31 8.87
C ASP A 104 -6.74 -7.13 9.01
N PRO A 105 -7.95 -7.36 9.53
CA PRO A 105 -8.91 -6.28 9.74
C PRO A 105 -8.46 -5.35 10.88
N MET A 106 -8.83 -4.08 10.77
CA MET A 106 -8.57 -3.09 11.83
C MET A 106 -9.47 -3.35 13.04
N MET A 107 -8.85 -3.44 14.22
CA MET A 107 -9.52 -3.59 15.51
C MET A 107 -9.51 -2.25 16.25
N TRP A 108 -10.70 -1.64 16.41
CA TRP A 108 -10.87 -0.39 17.13
C TRP A 108 -10.93 -0.61 18.65
N PRO A 109 -10.39 0.33 19.45
CA PRO A 109 -10.60 0.31 20.90
C PRO A 109 -12.06 0.62 21.26
N ASP A 110 -12.52 0.10 22.40
CA ASP A 110 -13.86 0.34 22.98
C ASP A 110 -14.09 1.80 23.44
#